data_AF-D5RPN5-F1
#
_entry.id   AF-D5RPN5-F1
#
_cell.length_a   1.000
_cell.length_b   1.000
_cell.length_c   1.000
_cell.angle_alpha   90.00
_cell.angle_beta   90.00
_cell.angle_gamma   90.00
#
_symmetry.space_group_name_H-M   'P 1'
#
loop_
_entity.id
_entity.type
_entity.pdbx_description
1 polymer ?
#
loop_
_entity_poly.entity_id
_entity_poly.type
_entity_poly.pdbx_seq_one_letter_code
_entity_poly.pdbx_strand_id
1 'polypeptide(L)'
;MGTGARQRSDERRWIILGEDGRYITLGRASDPSEQEISETETALLARGLSGWLAVMQGNPYVGAKPRLMQVRALGEAKTAFDDAAHACISAIMAARKATGG
;
A
#
# COMPACT_ATOMS: atom_id res chain seq x y z
N MET A 1 -30.33 -8.13 -12.05
CA MET A 1 -29.25 -7.22 -12.47
C MET A 1 -28.69 -6.56 -11.21
N GLY A 2 -27.54 -7.00 -10.70
CA GLY A 2 -27.06 -6.50 -9.41
C GLY A 2 -25.63 -6.92 -9.12
N THR A 3 -24.65 -6.28 -9.74
CA THR A 3 -23.22 -6.56 -9.50
C THR A 3 -22.32 -5.34 -9.74
N GLY A 4 -22.80 -4.12 -9.49
CA GLY A 4 -21.95 -2.91 -9.62
C GLY A 4 -21.33 -2.42 -8.29
N ALA A 5 -22.00 -2.65 -7.17
CA ALA A 5 -21.65 -2.03 -5.89
C ALA A 5 -20.72 -2.87 -5.01
N ARG A 6 -20.67 -4.20 -5.19
CA ARG A 6 -19.91 -5.11 -4.32
C ARG A 6 -18.43 -5.28 -4.72
N GLN A 7 -18.07 -4.96 -5.96
CA GLN A 7 -16.68 -5.07 -6.46
C GLN A 7 -15.77 -3.91 -6.02
N ARG A 8 -16.31 -2.72 -5.73
CA ARG A 8 -15.50 -1.56 -5.33
C ARG A 8 -15.04 -1.58 -3.86
N SER A 9 -15.66 -2.41 -3.02
CA SER A 9 -15.34 -2.51 -1.59
C SER A 9 -14.31 -3.61 -1.27
N ASP A 10 -14.02 -4.52 -2.20
CA ASP A 10 -12.97 -5.56 -2.05
C ASP A 10 -11.75 -5.26 -2.95
N GLU A 11 -11.56 -4.02 -3.40
CA GLU A 11 -10.39 -3.68 -4.20
C GLU A 11 -9.14 -3.83 -3.32
N ARG A 12 -8.36 -4.87 -3.63
CA ARG A 12 -7.08 -5.17 -2.99
C ARG A 12 -5.98 -4.69 -3.92
N ARG A 13 -5.07 -3.89 -3.37
CA ARG A 13 -3.92 -3.40 -4.11
C ARG A 13 -2.65 -3.87 -3.46
N TRP A 14 -1.78 -4.44 -4.28
CA TRP A 14 -0.41 -4.69 -3.89
C TRP A 14 0.33 -3.36 -3.88
N ILE A 15 0.92 -3.06 -2.74
CA ILE A 15 1.70 -1.85 -2.54
C ILE A 15 3.05 -2.20 -1.94
N ILE A 16 4.00 -1.31 -2.18
CA ILE A 16 5.23 -1.24 -1.41
C ILE A 16 5.09 -0.03 -0.49
N LEU A 17 5.12 -0.29 0.80
CA LEU A 17 5.10 0.72 1.84
C LEU A 17 6.53 1.03 2.25
N GLY A 18 6.98 2.26 2.05
CA GLY A 18 8.25 2.75 2.57
C GLY A 18 8.15 3.08 4.06
N GLU A 19 9.28 3.03 4.75
CA GLU A 19 9.40 3.45 6.15
C GLU A 19 8.95 4.89 6.42
N ASP A 20 9.04 5.75 5.41
CA ASP A 20 8.62 7.16 5.46
C ASP A 20 7.09 7.33 5.34
N GLY A 21 6.34 6.23 5.23
CA GLY A 21 4.89 6.23 5.03
C GLY A 21 4.47 6.53 3.59
N ARG A 22 5.40 6.68 2.65
CA ARG A 22 5.05 6.73 1.23
C ARG A 22 4.76 5.32 0.72
N TYR A 23 3.93 5.22 -0.31
CA TYR A 23 3.69 3.95 -0.96
C TYR A 23 3.69 4.06 -2.48
N ILE A 24 4.09 2.98 -3.13
CA ILE A 24 3.89 2.78 -4.57
C ILE A 24 2.94 1.60 -4.77
N THR A 25 2.13 1.64 -5.84
CA THR A 25 1.20 0.55 -6.17
C THR A 25 1.84 -0.35 -7.22
N LEU A 26 1.90 -1.65 -6.95
CA LEU A 26 2.33 -2.67 -7.90
C LEU A 26 1.19 -3.14 -8.80
N GLY A 27 -0.02 -3.29 -8.26
CA GLY A 27 -1.16 -3.81 -9.03
C GLY A 27 -2.45 -3.94 -8.23
N ARG A 28 -3.56 -4.18 -8.94
CA ARG A 28 -4.94 -4.22 -8.39
C ARG A 28 -5.60 -5.60 -8.32
N ALA A 29 -5.00 -6.67 -8.87
CA ALA A 29 -5.74 -7.91 -9.06
C ALA A 29 -4.93 -9.22 -8.98
N SER A 30 -3.69 -9.25 -9.46
CA SER A 30 -2.84 -10.45 -9.40
C SER A 30 -1.80 -10.33 -8.29
N ASP A 31 -1.56 -11.43 -7.58
CA ASP A 31 -0.39 -11.58 -6.71
C ASP A 31 0.88 -11.29 -7.52
N PRO A 32 1.75 -10.37 -7.07
CA PRO A 32 2.99 -10.07 -7.76
C PRO A 32 3.89 -11.31 -7.72
N SER A 33 4.56 -11.59 -8.84
CA SER A 33 5.50 -12.69 -8.90
C SER A 33 6.71 -12.43 -7.99
N GLU A 34 7.37 -13.50 -7.53
CA GLU A 34 8.60 -13.37 -6.73
C GLU A 34 9.69 -12.57 -7.46
N GLN A 35 9.71 -12.63 -8.79
CA GLN A 35 10.65 -11.84 -9.60
C GLN A 35 10.33 -10.35 -9.52
N GLU A 36 9.06 -9.95 -9.67
CA GLU A 36 8.65 -8.55 -9.51
C GLU A 36 8.90 -8.03 -8.10
N ILE A 37 8.68 -8.86 -7.07
CA ILE A 37 8.96 -8.51 -5.67
C ILE A 37 10.46 -8.29 -5.48
N SER A 38 11.29 -9.20 -5.99
CA SER A 38 12.76 -9.13 -5.88
C SER A 38 13.35 -7.93 -6.64
N GLU A 39 12.86 -7.64 -7.84
CA GLU A 39 13.27 -6.45 -8.61
C GLU A 39 12.89 -5.16 -7.87
N THR A 40 11.69 -5.13 -7.30
CA THR A 40 11.21 -3.99 -6.52
C THR A 40 12.02 -3.81 -5.24
N GLU A 41 12.32 -4.89 -4.53
CA GLU A 41 13.19 -4.88 -3.35
C GLU A 41 14.60 -4.38 -3.71
N THR A 42 15.17 -4.89 -4.80
CA THR A 42 16.48 -4.45 -5.29
C THR A 42 16.47 -2.96 -5.64
N ALA A 43 15.42 -2.48 -6.31
CA ALA A 43 15.26 -1.07 -6.64
C ALA A 43 15.06 -0.18 -5.40
N LEU A 44 14.38 -0.69 -4.37
CA LEU A 44 14.20 -0.01 -3.09
C LEU A 44 15.54 0.13 -2.36
N LEU A 45 16.28 -0.97 -2.25
CA LEU A 45 17.59 -1.05 -1.61
C LEU A 45 18.64 -0.21 -2.34
N ALA A 46 18.63 -0.21 -3.68
CA ALA A 46 19.52 0.61 -4.49
C ALA A 46 19.35 2.11 -4.24
N ARG A 47 18.18 2.52 -3.72
CA ARG A 47 17.87 3.91 -3.32
C ARG A 47 18.17 4.18 -1.85
N GLY A 48 18.74 3.22 -1.12
CA GLY A 48 18.96 3.31 0.32
C GLY A 48 17.66 3.33 1.12
N LEU A 49 16.57 2.85 0.53
CA LEU A 49 15.26 2.79 1.16
C LEU A 49 14.97 1.35 1.60
N SER A 50 14.16 1.22 2.64
CA SER A 50 13.60 -0.05 3.07
C SER A 50 12.10 0.08 3.31
N GLY A 51 11.41 -1.04 3.51
CA GLY A 51 9.97 -1.02 3.63
C GLY A 51 9.34 -2.40 3.66
N TRP A 52 8.11 -2.49 3.19
CA TRP A 52 7.31 -3.71 3.22
C TRP A 52 6.51 -3.88 1.93
N LEU A 53 6.42 -5.13 1.49
CA LEU A 53 5.34 -5.54 0.61
C LEU A 53 4.08 -5.65 1.46
N ALA A 54 3.03 -4.95 1.06
CA ALA A 54 1.77 -4.93 1.78
C ALA A 54 0.57 -4.94 0.83
N VAL A 55 -0.57 -5.39 1.35
CA VAL A 55 -1.86 -5.32 0.65
C VAL A 55 -2.67 -4.17 1.25
N MET A 56 -3.05 -3.22 0.41
CA MET A 56 -4.03 -2.19 0.73
C MET A 56 -5.43 -2.70 0.36
N GLN A 57 -6.28 -2.89 1.35
CA GLN A 57 -7.67 -3.27 1.18
C GLN A 57 -8.60 -2.09 1.45
N GLY A 58 -9.53 -1.86 0.53
CA GLY A 58 -10.60 -0.87 0.66
C GLY A 58 -10.37 0.35 -0.22
N ASN A 59 -11.46 1.00 -0.58
CA ASN A 59 -11.44 2.16 -1.47
C ASN A 59 -11.39 3.46 -0.66
N PRO A 60 -10.27 4.22 -0.70
CA PRO A 60 -10.14 5.48 0.04
C PRO A 60 -11.09 6.58 -0.45
N TYR A 61 -11.67 6.43 -1.65
CA TYR A 61 -12.57 7.39 -2.27
C TYR A 61 -14.06 7.09 -2.05
N VAL A 62 -14.42 5.88 -1.57
CA VAL A 62 -15.81 5.44 -1.39
C VAL A 62 -15.91 4.54 -0.14
N GLY A 63 -15.58 5.04 1.05
CA GLY A 63 -15.69 4.24 2.28
C GLY A 63 -14.78 4.64 3.44
N ALA A 64 -14.58 3.66 4.35
CA ALA A 64 -13.79 3.73 5.57
C ALA A 64 -12.27 3.76 5.32
N LYS A 65 -11.50 4.05 6.37
CA LYS A 65 -10.03 4.05 6.39
C LYS A 65 -9.48 2.78 5.71
N PRO A 66 -8.62 2.87 4.67
CA PRO A 66 -8.05 1.69 4.03
C PRO A 66 -7.25 0.89 5.06
N ARG A 67 -7.31 -0.44 4.96
CA ARG A 67 -6.51 -1.34 5.80
C ARG A 67 -5.25 -1.73 5.07
N LEU A 68 -4.13 -1.70 5.77
CA LEU A 68 -2.84 -2.17 5.26
C LEU A 68 -2.50 -3.48 5.98
N MET A 69 -2.16 -4.51 5.21
CA MET A 69 -1.77 -5.81 5.71
C MET A 69 -0.34 -6.10 5.27
N GLN A 70 0.56 -6.32 6.22
CA GLN A 70 1.94 -6.68 5.95
C GLN A 70 1.99 -8.08 5.33
N VAL A 71 2.77 -8.24 4.26
CA VAL A 71 3.06 -9.54 3.64
C VAL A 71 4.48 -9.97 3.93
N ARG A 72 5.47 -9.11 3.63
CA ARG A 72 6.88 -9.32 3.99
C ARG A 72 7.63 -8.01 4.12
N ALA A 73 8.70 -8.00 4.90
CA ALA A 73 9.67 -6.90 4.89
C ALA A 73 10.52 -6.95 3.62
N LEU A 74 10.94 -5.78 3.15
CA LEU A 74 11.84 -5.57 2.02
C LEU A 74 13.03 -4.75 2.53
N GLY A 75 14.18 -5.40 2.66
CA GLY A 75 15.34 -4.85 3.35
C GLY A 75 15.21 -4.76 4.88
N GLU A 76 16.12 -4.00 5.48
CA GLU A 76 16.23 -3.82 6.94
C GLU A 76 15.48 -2.57 7.42
N ALA A 77 14.16 -2.68 7.56
CA ALA A 77 13.36 -1.63 8.14
C ALA A 77 13.67 -1.39 9.62
N LYS A 78 13.95 -0.13 9.95
CA LYS A 78 14.25 0.41 11.28
C LYS A 78 12.98 0.82 12.04
N THR A 79 11.87 1.02 11.34
CA THR A 79 10.57 1.35 11.96
C THR A 79 9.64 0.16 11.98
N ALA A 80 8.60 0.20 12.82
CA ALA A 80 7.56 -0.83 12.81
C ALA A 80 6.62 -0.62 11.62
N PHE A 81 6.12 -1.72 11.05
CA PHE A 81 5.12 -1.67 9.97
C PHE A 81 3.90 -0.84 10.37
N ASP A 82 3.43 -0.94 11.62
CA ASP A 82 2.25 -0.21 12.10
C ASP A 82 2.45 1.32 12.05
N ASP A 83 3.65 1.80 12.40
CA ASP A 83 4.00 3.23 12.34
C ASP A 83 3.98 3.73 10.88
N ALA A 84 4.63 2.99 9.98
CA ALA A 84 4.66 3.31 8.56
C ALA A 84 3.25 3.25 7.94
N ALA A 85 2.45 2.25 8.32
CA ALA A 85 1.08 2.07 7.87
C ALA A 85 0.19 3.23 8.34
N HIS A 86 0.35 3.66 9.59
CA HIS A 86 -0.37 4.80 10.13
C HIS A 86 0.01 6.09 9.40
N ALA A 87 1.30 6.35 9.18
CA ALA A 87 1.78 7.50 8.42
C ALA A 87 1.20 7.52 6.99
N CYS A 88 1.22 6.37 6.30
CA CYS A 88 0.66 6.21 4.97
C CYS A 88 -0.83 6.53 4.91
N ILE A 89 -1.63 5.95 5.82
CA ILE A 89 -3.07 6.19 5.82
C ILE A 89 -3.37 7.65 6.19
N SER A 90 -2.62 8.23 7.14
CA SER A 90 -2.75 9.65 7.48
C SER A 90 -2.50 10.54 6.25
N ALA A 91 -1.45 10.27 5.49
CA ALA A 91 -1.13 11.00 4.27
C ALA A 91 -2.22 10.87 3.18
N ILE A 92 -2.76 9.65 2.97
CA ILE A 92 -3.88 9.42 2.03
C ILE A 92 -5.10 10.25 2.44
N MET A 93 -5.46 10.24 3.72
CA MET A 93 -6.61 10.98 4.24
C MET A 93 -6.40 12.49 4.17
N ALA A 94 -5.19 12.98 4.45
CA ALA A 94 -4.82 14.38 4.30
C ALA A 94 -4.91 14.84 2.84
N ALA A 95 -4.37 14.06 1.91
CA ALA A 95 -4.47 14.33 0.47
C ALA A 95 -5.92 14.36 -0.01
N ARG A 96 -6.78 13.45 0.48
CA ARG A 96 -8.22 13.48 0.19
C ARG A 96 -8.88 14.77 0.66
N LYS A 97 -8.56 15.25 1.88
CA LYS A 97 -9.11 16.51 2.41
C LYS A 97 -8.70 17.71 1.55
N ALA A 98 -7.49 17.70 1.01
CA ALA A 98 -6.98 18.77 0.14
C ALA A 98 -7.65 18.80 -1.25
N THR A 99 -8.07 17.64 -1.78
CA THR A 99 -8.69 17.53 -3.12
C THR A 99 -10.22 17.65 -3.10
N GLY A 100 -10.85 17.69 -1.92
CA GLY A 100 -12.31 17.68 -1.76
C GLY A 100 -12.84 18.70 -0.75
N GLY A 101 -12.34 19.94 -0.82
CA GLY A 101 -12.88 21.11 -0.10
C GLY A 101 -13.60 22.05 -1.06
#